data_AF-I0I6A8-F1
#
_entry.id   AF-I0I6A8-F1
#
_cell.length_a   1.000
_cell.length_b   1.000
_cell.length_c   1.000
_cell.angle_alpha   90.00
_cell.angle_beta   90.00
_cell.angle_gamma   90.00
#
_symmetry.space_group_name_H-M   'P 1'
#
loop_
_entity.id
_entity.type
_entity.pdbx_description
1 polymer ?
#
loop_
_entity_poly.entity_id
_entity_poly.type
_entity_poly.pdbx_seq_one_letter_code
_entity_poly.pdbx_strand_id
1 'polypeptide(L)'
;MIVTRNIFLYTGPGLHYEQIGPLKAGNAVRLRACNPGCTWYQLDSGAWVPGEGLSAPPLDLPIFDIEAIPTASAPVVFVWPTPTPTPPPTPTPEWNGPRAKEYAILRQGPGTVYDRVGVVAPGAPLRIVAQNPAGDWYQLENGAWVAAFLLDRKPGELPIATNIPPRPEGARDLEVTFSSPWYACHQSSTLFATPFGEEILQWVYRSFRVTMTIRNLNTAPLLPIYKPTR
;
A
#
# COMPACT_ATOMS: atom_id res chain seq x y z
N MET A 1 7.63 -6.19 10.94
CA MET A 1 8.26 -4.86 11.02
C MET A 1 8.16 -4.17 9.67
N ILE A 2 7.94 -2.86 9.59
CA ILE A 2 7.88 -2.12 8.30
C ILE A 2 9.08 -1.19 8.17
N VAL A 3 9.65 -1.13 6.97
CA VAL A 3 10.72 -0.22 6.59
C VAL A 3 10.12 1.18 6.34
N THR A 4 10.61 2.22 7.02
CA THR A 4 10.05 3.59 6.96
C THR A 4 10.68 4.46 5.87
N ARG A 5 11.88 4.10 5.40
CA ARG A 5 12.62 4.78 4.33
C ARG A 5 13.48 3.80 3.55
N ASN A 6 13.92 4.16 2.35
CA ASN A 6 14.82 3.32 1.57
C ASN A 6 16.15 3.11 2.33
N ILE A 7 16.54 1.86 2.52
CA ILE A 7 17.78 1.44 3.20
C ILE A 7 18.48 0.35 2.38
N PHE A 8 19.63 -0.14 2.85
CA PHE A 8 20.35 -1.27 2.26
C PHE A 8 20.44 -2.45 3.24
N LEU A 9 20.55 -3.65 2.67
CA LEU A 9 20.87 -4.90 3.36
C LEU A 9 22.39 -5.06 3.42
N TYR A 10 22.89 -5.57 4.54
CA TYR A 10 24.32 -5.76 4.80
C TYR A 10 24.63 -7.20 5.21
N THR A 11 25.87 -7.63 4.98
CA THR A 11 26.38 -8.93 5.45
C THR A 11 26.68 -8.96 6.95
N GLY A 12 26.70 -7.79 7.62
CA GLY A 12 26.90 -7.66 9.06
C GLY A 12 26.31 -6.36 9.64
N PRO A 13 26.30 -6.19 10.98
CA PRO A 13 25.78 -5.02 11.68
C PRO A 13 26.79 -3.87 11.64
N GLY A 14 26.72 -3.04 10.59
CA GLY A 14 27.57 -1.87 10.42
C GLY A 14 27.70 -1.43 8.97
N LEU A 15 28.03 -0.16 8.75
CA LEU A 15 28.22 0.39 7.40
C LEU A 15 29.52 -0.09 6.74
N HIS A 16 30.44 -0.68 7.50
CA HIS A 16 31.70 -1.26 6.99
C HIS A 16 31.52 -2.66 6.40
N TYR A 17 30.34 -3.27 6.56
CA TYR A 17 30.01 -4.55 5.93
C TYR A 17 29.57 -4.35 4.48
N GLU A 18 29.68 -5.41 3.70
CA GLU A 18 29.28 -5.39 2.30
C GLU A 18 27.77 -5.23 2.13
N GLN A 19 27.36 -4.41 1.16
CA GLN A 19 25.96 -4.22 0.81
C GLN A 19 25.47 -5.33 -0.11
N ILE A 20 24.41 -6.02 0.31
CA ILE A 20 23.77 -7.10 -0.43
C ILE A 20 22.76 -6.54 -1.44
N GLY A 21 22.07 -5.44 -1.09
CA GLY A 21 21.12 -4.80 -1.98
C GLY A 21 20.13 -3.85 -1.30
N PRO A 22 19.35 -3.09 -2.08
CA PRO A 22 18.44 -2.10 -1.55
C PRO A 22 17.15 -2.72 -1.00
N LEU A 23 16.60 -2.09 0.04
CA LEU A 23 15.31 -2.40 0.65
C LEU A 23 14.46 -1.12 0.69
N LYS A 24 13.29 -1.15 0.04
CA LYS A 24 12.45 0.04 -0.14
C LYS A 24 11.56 0.32 1.07
N ALA A 25 11.24 1.59 1.26
CA ALA A 25 10.20 2.01 2.20
C ALA A 25 8.88 1.29 1.94
N GLY A 26 8.18 0.88 3.00
CA GLY A 26 6.97 0.09 2.94
C GLY A 26 7.19 -1.43 2.92
N ASN A 27 8.42 -1.91 2.69
CA ASN A 27 8.73 -3.33 2.75
C ASN A 27 8.51 -3.88 4.16
N ALA A 28 7.88 -5.05 4.24
CA ALA A 28 7.76 -5.79 5.49
C ALA A 28 8.96 -6.72 5.69
N VAL A 29 9.55 -6.68 6.86
CA VAL A 29 10.65 -7.57 7.27
C VAL A 29 10.34 -8.24 8.61
N ARG A 30 10.91 -9.43 8.79
CA ARG A 30 10.91 -10.17 10.05
C ARG A 30 12.28 -10.09 10.67
N LEU A 31 12.32 -9.65 11.91
CA LEU A 31 13.54 -9.50 12.69
C LEU A 31 13.71 -10.75 13.54
N ARG A 32 14.92 -11.30 13.50
CA ARG A 32 15.31 -12.48 14.27
C ARG A 32 16.07 -12.10 15.53
N ALA A 33 16.98 -11.14 15.42
CA ALA A 33 17.91 -10.72 16.48
C ALA A 33 18.36 -9.25 16.27
N CYS A 34 19.06 -8.68 17.25
CA CYS A 34 19.73 -7.38 17.12
C CYS A 34 21.20 -7.47 17.57
N ASN A 35 22.04 -6.53 17.15
CA ASN A 35 23.41 -6.41 17.68
C ASN A 35 23.40 -5.85 19.12
N PRO A 36 24.51 -5.89 19.87
CA PRO A 36 24.61 -5.18 21.14
C PRO A 36 24.22 -3.69 20.97
N GLY A 37 23.25 -3.24 21.78
CA GLY A 37 22.67 -1.89 21.69
C GLY A 37 21.54 -1.71 20.66
N CYS A 38 21.15 -2.78 19.94
CA CYS A 38 20.07 -2.82 18.95
C CYS A 38 20.05 -1.62 17.97
N THR A 39 21.23 -1.21 17.50
CA THR A 39 21.37 -0.23 16.41
C THR A 39 21.23 -0.88 15.04
N TRP A 40 21.44 -2.20 14.97
CA TRP A 40 21.30 -3.04 13.78
C TRP A 40 20.47 -4.29 14.09
N TYR A 41 19.67 -4.71 13.11
CA TYR A 41 18.76 -5.85 13.26
C TYR A 41 19.03 -6.90 12.19
N GLN A 42 19.08 -8.16 12.62
CA GLN A 42 19.23 -9.30 11.74
C GLN A 42 17.85 -9.80 11.29
N LEU A 43 17.70 -10.03 10.00
CA LEU A 43 16.51 -10.63 9.41
C LEU A 43 16.54 -12.16 9.52
N ASP A 44 15.39 -12.81 9.31
CA ASP A 44 15.32 -14.28 9.19
C ASP A 44 16.25 -14.83 8.07
N SER A 45 16.51 -14.03 7.04
CA SER A 45 17.44 -14.37 5.96
C SER A 45 18.92 -14.33 6.36
N GLY A 46 19.24 -13.86 7.57
CA GLY A 46 20.60 -13.66 8.06
C GLY A 46 21.22 -12.30 7.70
N ALA A 47 20.59 -11.54 6.80
CA ALA A 47 21.02 -10.20 6.41
C ALA A 47 20.76 -9.16 7.51
N TRP A 48 21.52 -8.07 7.50
CA TRP A 48 21.43 -7.02 8.50
C TRP A 48 20.86 -5.72 7.92
N VAL A 49 20.10 -5.00 8.74
CA VAL A 49 19.53 -3.70 8.40
C VAL A 49 19.75 -2.68 9.52
N PRO A 50 19.92 -1.39 9.18
CA PRO A 50 19.98 -0.31 10.16
C PRO A 50 18.64 -0.10 10.87
N GLY A 51 18.68 0.05 12.19
CA GLY A 51 17.50 0.25 13.03
C GLY A 51 16.71 1.51 12.71
N GLU A 52 17.39 2.58 12.33
CA GLU A 52 16.79 3.86 11.98
C GLU A 52 15.95 3.80 10.69
N GLY A 53 16.03 2.70 9.94
CA GLY A 53 15.20 2.42 8.78
C GLY A 53 13.88 1.71 9.09
N LEU A 54 13.61 1.37 10.36
CA LEU A 54 12.49 0.50 10.74
C LEU A 54 11.48 1.23 11.65
N SER A 55 10.19 0.91 11.49
CA SER A 55 9.08 1.46 12.29
C SER A 55 8.94 0.81 13.68
N ALA A 56 9.57 1.40 14.70
CA ALA A 56 9.49 1.01 16.12
C ALA A 56 9.90 -0.46 16.42
N PRO A 57 11.20 -0.80 16.33
CA PRO A 57 11.65 -2.19 16.44
C PRO A 57 11.40 -2.74 17.83
N PRO A 58 11.07 -4.05 17.97
CA PRO A 58 10.86 -4.65 19.27
C PRO A 58 12.15 -4.54 20.10
N LEU A 59 12.03 -4.07 21.34
CA LEU A 59 13.16 -3.91 22.26
C LEU A 59 13.61 -5.25 22.87
N ASP A 60 12.80 -6.29 22.75
CA ASP A 60 13.01 -7.61 23.38
C ASP A 60 13.59 -8.67 22.42
N LEU A 61 14.29 -8.26 21.37
CA LEU A 61 14.93 -9.21 20.44
C LEU A 61 16.18 -9.83 21.07
N PRO A 62 16.48 -11.10 20.78
CA PRO A 62 17.70 -11.74 21.26
C PRO A 62 18.93 -10.99 20.71
N ILE A 63 19.91 -10.75 21.59
CA ILE A 63 21.17 -10.12 21.20
C ILE A 63 22.04 -11.16 20.51
N PHE A 64 22.43 -10.87 19.27
CA PHE A 64 23.40 -11.63 18.51
C PHE A 64 24.74 -10.91 18.55
N ASP A 65 25.57 -11.36 19.49
CA ASP A 65 26.91 -10.82 19.71
C ASP A 65 27.89 -11.44 18.72
N ILE A 66 28.33 -10.64 17.75
CA ILE A 66 29.38 -11.02 16.79
C ILE A 66 30.77 -10.49 17.20
N GLU A 67 30.92 -9.84 18.36
CA GLU A 67 32.25 -9.41 18.86
C GLU A 67 33.13 -10.58 19.32
N ALA A 68 32.68 -11.83 19.19
CA ALA A 68 33.46 -13.02 19.48
C ALA A 68 34.14 -13.67 18.25
N ILE A 69 34.36 -12.93 17.15
CA ILE A 69 35.29 -13.42 16.11
C ILE A 69 36.69 -12.86 16.44
N PRO A 70 37.65 -13.71 16.85
CA PRO A 70 38.97 -13.24 17.23
C PRO A 70 39.64 -12.53 16.06
N THR A 71 40.28 -11.41 16.37
CA THR A 71 41.23 -10.68 15.54
C THR A 71 42.03 -11.64 14.66
N ALA A 72 41.89 -11.47 13.34
CA ALA A 72 42.52 -12.26 12.31
C ALA A 72 44.00 -12.53 12.61
N SER A 73 44.32 -13.79 12.91
CA SER A 73 45.69 -14.28 12.98
C SER A 73 46.09 -14.83 11.62
N ALA A 74 47.10 -14.20 11.02
CA ALA A 74 47.85 -14.59 9.82
C ALA A 74 47.08 -14.64 8.46
N PRO A 75 47.73 -14.25 7.36
CA PRO A 75 47.15 -14.36 6.03
C PRO A 75 47.06 -15.84 5.62
N VAL A 76 45.86 -16.38 5.54
CA VAL A 76 45.60 -17.63 4.82
C VAL A 76 45.61 -17.31 3.33
N VAL A 77 46.59 -17.85 2.60
CA VAL A 77 46.61 -17.79 1.13
C VAL A 77 45.51 -18.73 0.62
N PHE A 78 44.35 -18.17 0.32
CA PHE A 78 43.30 -18.87 -0.39
C PHE A 78 43.69 -18.96 -1.88
N VAL A 79 43.96 -20.17 -2.36
CA VAL A 79 43.93 -20.47 -3.79
C VAL A 79 42.46 -20.51 -4.20
N TRP A 80 42.00 -19.47 -4.90
CA TRP A 80 40.64 -19.40 -5.41
C TRP A 80 40.44 -20.47 -6.49
N PRO A 81 39.36 -21.28 -6.46
CA PRO A 81 38.95 -21.99 -7.67
C PRO A 81 38.65 -20.92 -8.73
N THR A 82 39.21 -21.09 -9.93
CA THR A 82 38.86 -20.24 -11.07
C THR A 82 37.33 -20.24 -11.21
N PRO A 83 36.66 -19.07 -11.14
CA PRO A 83 35.21 -19.04 -11.29
C PRO A 83 34.88 -19.62 -12.66
N THR A 84 34.18 -20.75 -12.67
CA THR A 84 33.55 -21.21 -13.90
C THR A 84 32.56 -20.12 -14.28
N PRO A 85 32.58 -19.59 -15.52
CA PRO A 85 31.68 -18.50 -15.89
C PRO A 85 30.24 -18.94 -15.62
N THR A 86 29.59 -18.30 -14.65
CA THR A 86 28.16 -18.45 -14.43
C THR A 86 27.48 -18.03 -15.74
N PRO A 87 26.62 -18.86 -16.34
CA PRO A 87 25.90 -18.45 -17.54
C PRO A 87 25.17 -17.13 -17.23
N PRO A 88 25.12 -16.18 -18.18
CA PRO A 88 24.43 -14.92 -17.98
C PRO A 88 23.02 -15.20 -17.45
N PRO A 89 22.53 -14.42 -16.47
CA PRO A 89 21.20 -14.65 -15.91
C PRO A 89 20.20 -14.69 -17.06
N THR A 90 19.48 -15.79 -17.19
CA THR A 90 18.38 -15.88 -18.15
C THR A 90 17.42 -14.73 -17.81
N PRO A 91 17.09 -13.84 -18.75
CA PRO A 91 16.22 -12.71 -18.46
C PRO A 91 14.91 -13.24 -17.91
N THR A 92 14.59 -12.89 -16.66
CA THR A 92 13.28 -13.17 -16.07
C THR A 92 12.23 -12.52 -16.97
N PRO A 93 11.22 -13.25 -17.47
CA PRO A 93 10.23 -12.68 -18.36
C PRO A 93 9.60 -11.44 -17.72
N GLU A 94 9.69 -10.32 -18.42
CA GLU A 94 9.16 -9.05 -17.95
C GLU A 94 7.63 -9.15 -17.89
N TRP A 95 7.06 -8.86 -16.72
CA TRP A 95 5.62 -8.86 -16.55
C TRP A 95 4.99 -7.72 -17.35
N ASN A 96 4.30 -8.09 -18.43
CA ASN A 96 3.60 -7.18 -19.34
C ASN A 96 2.11 -7.01 -19.02
N GLY A 97 1.65 -7.48 -17.85
CA GLY A 97 0.27 -7.33 -17.40
C GLY A 97 0.05 -6.11 -16.48
N PRO A 98 -1.19 -5.89 -16.02
CA PRO A 98 -1.52 -4.79 -15.11
C PRO A 98 -0.73 -4.85 -13.80
N ARG A 99 -0.50 -3.67 -13.23
CA ARG A 99 0.17 -3.47 -11.95
C ARG A 99 -0.67 -2.57 -11.06
N ALA A 100 -0.42 -2.64 -9.77
CA ALA A 100 -1.03 -1.69 -8.83
C ALA A 100 -0.47 -0.27 -9.09
N LYS A 101 -1.33 0.70 -9.37
CA LYS A 101 -0.96 2.11 -9.55
C LYS A 101 -0.47 2.74 -8.24
N GLU A 102 -1.11 2.35 -7.14
CA GLU A 102 -0.83 2.79 -5.78
C GLU A 102 -1.03 1.62 -4.80
N TYR A 103 -1.06 1.88 -3.49
CA TYR A 103 -1.42 0.84 -2.54
C TYR A 103 -2.86 0.38 -2.78
N ALA A 104 -3.01 -0.87 -3.24
CA ALA A 104 -4.30 -1.41 -3.62
C ALA A 104 -4.84 -2.36 -2.53
N ILE A 105 -6.06 -2.13 -2.08
CA ILE A 105 -6.75 -3.02 -1.14
C ILE A 105 -7.30 -4.22 -1.91
N LEU A 106 -6.97 -5.42 -1.44
CA LEU A 106 -7.57 -6.66 -1.93
C LEU A 106 -8.75 -7.06 -1.05
N ARG A 107 -9.85 -7.49 -1.67
CA ARG A 107 -11.10 -7.83 -0.99
C ARG A 107 -11.59 -9.24 -1.31
N GLN A 108 -12.45 -9.79 -0.46
CA GLN A 108 -13.06 -11.10 -0.70
C GLN A 108 -14.00 -11.13 -1.91
N GLY A 109 -14.62 -9.99 -2.25
CA GLY A 109 -15.55 -9.86 -3.36
C GLY A 109 -15.50 -8.48 -4.02
N PRO A 110 -16.21 -8.31 -5.15
CA PRO A 110 -16.23 -7.07 -5.92
C PRO A 110 -17.08 -6.00 -5.21
N GLY A 111 -16.45 -5.14 -4.43
CA GLY A 111 -17.10 -4.02 -3.77
C GLY A 111 -16.44 -3.63 -2.45
N THR A 112 -16.66 -2.40 -2.00
CA THR A 112 -16.13 -1.90 -0.72
C THR A 112 -16.82 -2.49 0.51
N VAL A 113 -17.96 -3.15 0.31
CA VAL A 113 -18.72 -3.87 1.34
C VAL A 113 -18.12 -5.24 1.70
N TYR A 114 -17.25 -5.79 0.86
CA TYR A 114 -16.60 -7.08 1.12
C TYR A 114 -15.35 -6.89 1.97
N ASP A 115 -15.06 -7.83 2.86
CA ASP A 115 -13.91 -7.75 3.76
C ASP A 115 -12.58 -7.64 3.02
N ARG A 116 -11.65 -6.89 3.61
CA ARG A 116 -10.27 -6.80 3.14
C ARG A 116 -9.53 -8.09 3.45
N VAL A 117 -8.88 -8.67 2.44
CA VAL A 117 -8.00 -9.84 2.56
C VAL A 117 -6.52 -9.50 2.46
N GLY A 118 -6.19 -8.31 1.97
CA GLY A 118 -4.80 -7.91 1.81
C GLY A 118 -4.60 -6.50 1.30
N VAL A 119 -3.34 -6.13 1.09
CA VAL A 119 -2.91 -4.93 0.38
C VAL A 119 -1.75 -5.30 -0.53
N VAL A 120 -1.71 -4.67 -1.70
CA VAL A 120 -0.63 -4.78 -2.68
C VAL A 120 0.07 -3.42 -2.79
N ALA A 121 1.40 -3.45 -2.84
CA ALA A 121 2.22 -2.24 -2.99
C ALA A 121 2.18 -1.70 -4.43
N PRO A 122 2.43 -0.39 -4.63
CA PRO A 122 2.54 0.20 -5.97
C PRO A 122 3.57 -0.53 -6.85
N GLY A 123 3.26 -0.69 -8.13
CA GLY A 123 4.10 -1.34 -9.14
C GLY A 123 4.09 -2.87 -9.10
N ALA A 124 3.48 -3.49 -8.09
CA ALA A 124 3.41 -4.94 -7.99
C ALA A 124 2.52 -5.53 -9.11
N PRO A 125 2.95 -6.64 -9.74
CA PRO A 125 2.21 -7.29 -10.80
C PRO A 125 0.91 -7.92 -10.28
N LEU A 126 -0.19 -7.72 -11.00
CA LEU A 126 -1.51 -8.25 -10.64
C LEU A 126 -1.97 -9.25 -11.71
N ARG A 127 -2.01 -10.53 -11.34
CA ARG A 127 -2.51 -11.60 -12.21
C ARG A 127 -4.02 -11.65 -12.19
N ILE A 128 -4.63 -10.98 -13.16
CA ILE A 128 -6.09 -10.83 -13.25
C ILE A 128 -6.65 -11.91 -14.17
N VAL A 129 -7.70 -12.59 -13.71
CA VAL A 129 -8.29 -13.75 -14.39
C VAL A 129 -9.74 -13.53 -14.81
N ALA A 130 -10.44 -12.59 -14.17
CA ALA A 130 -11.83 -12.28 -14.48
C ALA A 130 -12.23 -10.86 -14.04
N GLN A 131 -13.44 -10.43 -14.41
CA GLN A 131 -14.05 -9.17 -13.97
C GLN A 131 -15.48 -9.39 -13.46
N ASN A 132 -16.00 -8.44 -12.69
CA ASN A 132 -17.42 -8.42 -12.36
C ASN A 132 -18.26 -7.91 -13.55
N PRO A 133 -19.60 -8.09 -13.56
CA PRO A 133 -20.44 -7.66 -14.68
C PRO A 133 -20.33 -6.17 -15.04
N ALA A 134 -20.05 -5.30 -14.05
CA ALA A 134 -19.92 -3.86 -14.26
C ALA A 134 -18.50 -3.44 -14.73
N GLY A 135 -17.50 -4.33 -14.66
CA GLY A 135 -16.13 -4.06 -15.09
C GLY A 135 -15.35 -3.07 -14.19
N ASP A 136 -15.89 -2.73 -13.02
CA ASP A 136 -15.27 -1.84 -12.03
C ASP A 136 -14.46 -2.60 -10.98
N TRP A 137 -14.53 -3.94 -10.96
CA TRP A 137 -13.70 -4.82 -10.13
C TRP A 137 -13.12 -5.98 -10.92
N TYR A 138 -11.86 -6.30 -10.62
CA TYR A 138 -11.11 -7.41 -11.22
C TYR A 138 -10.80 -8.48 -10.18
N GLN A 139 -10.95 -9.75 -10.58
CA GLN A 139 -10.60 -10.92 -9.78
C GLN A 139 -9.18 -11.36 -10.12
N LEU A 140 -8.40 -11.63 -9.08
CA LEU A 140 -7.04 -12.14 -9.16
C LEU A 140 -7.04 -13.68 -9.19
N GLU A 141 -5.94 -14.26 -9.67
CA GLU A 141 -5.74 -15.72 -9.70
C GLU A 141 -5.93 -16.39 -8.33
N ASN A 142 -5.63 -15.67 -7.23
CA ASN A 142 -5.83 -16.14 -5.86
C ASN A 142 -7.27 -15.95 -5.34
N GLY A 143 -8.21 -15.54 -6.20
CA GLY A 143 -9.62 -15.33 -5.87
C GLY A 143 -9.95 -13.98 -5.23
N ALA A 144 -8.95 -13.18 -4.87
CA ALA A 144 -9.17 -11.85 -4.30
C ALA A 144 -9.58 -10.82 -5.36
N TRP A 145 -10.19 -9.74 -4.92
CA TRP A 145 -10.74 -8.70 -5.79
C TRP A 145 -10.05 -7.36 -5.58
N VAL A 146 -9.81 -6.63 -6.67
CA VAL A 146 -9.19 -5.30 -6.69
C VAL A 146 -10.02 -4.35 -7.55
N ALA A 147 -10.15 -3.09 -7.11
CA ALA A 147 -10.91 -2.09 -7.85
C ALA A 147 -10.17 -1.65 -9.11
N ALA A 148 -10.88 -1.49 -10.23
CA ALA A 148 -10.30 -1.21 -11.53
C ALA A 148 -9.47 0.09 -11.56
N PHE A 149 -9.89 1.12 -10.83
CA PHE A 149 -9.19 2.41 -10.78
C PHE A 149 -7.83 2.35 -10.07
N LEU A 150 -7.53 1.25 -9.37
CA LEU A 150 -6.25 1.03 -8.68
C LEU A 150 -5.20 0.36 -9.58
N LEU A 151 -5.55 0.03 -10.83
CA LEU A 151 -4.61 -0.52 -11.80
C LEU A 151 -3.99 0.62 -12.63
N ASP A 152 -2.74 0.44 -13.03
CA ASP A 152 -2.03 1.35 -13.93
C ASP A 152 -2.62 1.33 -15.36
N ARG A 153 -3.17 0.20 -15.78
CA ARG A 153 -3.84 0.00 -17.07
C ARG A 153 -4.98 -0.99 -16.97
N LYS A 154 -5.94 -0.86 -17.88
CA LYS A 154 -7.00 -1.85 -18.04
C LYS A 154 -6.40 -3.18 -18.54
N PRO A 155 -6.80 -4.33 -17.97
CA PRO A 155 -6.50 -5.63 -18.57
C PRO A 155 -7.14 -5.74 -19.96
N GLY A 156 -6.72 -6.74 -20.75
CA GLY A 156 -7.39 -7.11 -21.98
C GLY A 156 -8.82 -7.62 -21.75
N GLU A 157 -9.43 -8.22 -22.77
CA GLU A 157 -10.75 -8.82 -22.63
C GLU A 157 -10.72 -9.97 -21.60
N LEU A 158 -11.60 -9.88 -20.60
CA LEU A 158 -11.66 -10.82 -19.48
C LEU A 158 -13.06 -11.43 -19.38
N PRO A 159 -13.16 -12.73 -19.04
CA PRO A 159 -14.44 -13.35 -18.76
C PRO A 159 -15.09 -12.71 -17.52
N ILE A 160 -16.43 -12.77 -17.47
CA ILE A 160 -17.16 -12.46 -16.24
C ILE A 160 -16.91 -13.59 -15.23
N ALA A 161 -16.54 -13.22 -14.00
CA ALA A 161 -16.29 -14.18 -12.94
C ALA A 161 -17.55 -15.01 -12.65
N THR A 162 -17.40 -16.33 -12.58
CA THR A 162 -18.50 -17.27 -12.32
C THR A 162 -18.70 -17.54 -10.82
N ASN A 163 -17.71 -17.20 -9.99
CA ASN A 163 -17.66 -17.45 -8.55
C ASN A 163 -17.64 -16.15 -7.74
N ILE A 164 -18.55 -15.22 -8.04
CA ILE A 164 -18.70 -14.01 -7.25
C ILE A 164 -19.32 -14.39 -5.90
N PRO A 165 -18.66 -14.12 -4.76
CA PRO A 165 -19.22 -14.45 -3.46
C PRO A 165 -20.52 -13.68 -3.22
N PRO A 166 -21.48 -14.26 -2.49
CA PRO A 166 -22.69 -13.54 -2.12
C PRO A 166 -22.33 -12.30 -1.30
N ARG A 167 -23.12 -11.24 -1.49
CA ARG A 167 -22.97 -10.01 -0.70
C ARG A 167 -23.05 -10.35 0.80
N PRO A 168 -22.13 -9.83 1.64
CA PRO A 168 -22.20 -10.03 3.09
C PRO A 168 -23.50 -9.53 3.69
N GLU A 169 -24.08 -10.30 4.62
CA GLU A 169 -25.29 -9.92 5.32
C GLU A 169 -25.03 -8.66 6.18
N GLY A 170 -25.89 -7.65 6.06
CA GLY A 170 -25.72 -6.38 6.78
C GLY A 170 -24.80 -5.35 6.11
N ALA A 171 -24.23 -5.65 4.94
CA ALA A 171 -23.54 -4.67 4.11
C ALA A 171 -24.46 -3.46 3.81
N ARG A 172 -23.97 -2.24 4.04
CA ARG A 172 -24.70 -0.99 3.75
C ARG A 172 -24.06 -0.28 2.56
N ASP A 173 -24.78 -0.23 1.43
CA ASP A 173 -24.41 0.70 0.38
C ASP A 173 -24.87 2.09 0.79
N LEU A 174 -23.91 3.00 0.92
CA LEU A 174 -24.17 4.40 1.12
C LEU A 174 -24.00 5.09 -0.24
N GLU A 175 -25.10 5.59 -0.80
CA GLU A 175 -25.02 6.55 -1.89
C GLU A 175 -24.63 7.91 -1.28
N VAL A 176 -23.45 8.40 -1.63
CA VAL A 176 -22.99 9.73 -1.22
C VAL A 176 -23.09 10.67 -2.41
N THR A 177 -24.05 11.60 -2.38
CA THR A 177 -24.20 12.64 -3.38
C THR A 177 -23.70 13.96 -2.84
N PHE A 178 -22.78 14.61 -3.56
CA PHE A 178 -22.39 15.99 -3.29
C PHE A 178 -23.09 16.92 -4.27
N SER A 179 -23.84 17.89 -3.78
CA SER A 179 -24.40 18.96 -4.60
C SER A 179 -23.93 20.30 -4.08
N SER A 180 -23.58 21.23 -4.98
CA SER A 180 -23.23 22.61 -4.61
C SER A 180 -24.22 23.55 -5.29
N PRO A 181 -25.45 23.71 -4.77
CA PRO A 181 -26.47 24.52 -5.42
C PRO A 181 -26.16 26.03 -5.33
N TRP A 182 -25.13 26.44 -4.59
CA TRP A 182 -24.86 27.83 -4.33
C TRP A 182 -23.38 28.17 -4.49
N TYR A 183 -23.12 29.13 -5.37
CA TYR A 183 -21.83 29.77 -5.58
C TYR A 183 -22.07 31.27 -5.47
N ALA A 184 -21.32 31.96 -4.60
CA ALA A 184 -21.34 33.42 -4.55
C ALA A 184 -19.94 34.01 -4.53
N CYS A 185 -19.81 35.09 -5.29
CA CYS A 185 -18.67 35.98 -5.21
C CYS A 185 -19.04 37.11 -4.24
N HIS A 186 -18.36 37.17 -3.10
CA HIS A 186 -18.52 38.28 -2.17
C HIS A 186 -17.34 39.22 -2.34
N GLN A 187 -17.62 40.44 -2.80
CA GLN A 187 -16.68 41.55 -2.71
C GLN A 187 -16.99 42.29 -1.41
N SER A 188 -16.02 42.31 -0.49
CA SER A 188 -16.14 43.05 0.75
C SER A 188 -15.02 44.08 0.80
N SER A 189 -15.34 45.28 1.27
CA SER A 189 -14.37 46.31 1.61
C SER A 189 -14.43 46.57 3.10
N THR A 190 -13.29 46.87 3.71
CA THR A 190 -13.23 47.35 5.08
C THR A 190 -12.32 48.57 5.11
N LEU A 191 -12.82 49.65 5.73
CA LEU A 191 -12.06 50.86 5.99
C LEU A 191 -11.27 50.65 7.28
N PHE A 192 -9.95 50.75 7.19
CA PHE A 192 -9.09 50.80 8.37
C PHE A 192 -8.50 52.20 8.47
N ALA A 193 -8.68 52.85 9.63
CA ALA A 193 -7.99 54.09 9.93
C ALA A 193 -6.53 53.77 10.22
N THR A 194 -5.61 54.21 9.35
CA THR A 194 -4.18 54.12 9.62
C THR A 194 -3.67 55.47 10.14
N PRO A 195 -2.51 55.53 10.82
CA PRO A 195 -1.89 56.78 11.24
C PRO A 195 -1.58 57.76 10.10
N PHE A 196 -1.66 57.31 8.84
CA PHE A 196 -1.37 58.08 7.63
C PHE A 196 -2.62 58.41 6.79
N GLY A 197 -3.83 58.09 7.28
CA GLY A 197 -5.10 58.30 6.59
C GLY A 197 -5.98 57.04 6.54
N GLU A 198 -7.23 57.19 6.12
CA GLU A 198 -8.13 56.05 5.90
C GLU A 198 -7.71 55.29 4.64
N GLU A 199 -7.44 53.99 4.77
CA GLU A 199 -7.11 53.11 3.64
C GLU A 199 -8.23 52.07 3.45
N ILE A 200 -8.74 51.95 2.22
CA ILE A 200 -9.75 50.95 1.86
C ILE A 200 -9.03 49.70 1.36
N LEU A 201 -9.05 48.63 2.15
CA LEU A 201 -8.62 47.32 1.71
C LEU A 201 -9.82 46.55 1.14
N GLN A 202 -9.80 46.28 -0.17
CA GLN A 202 -10.82 45.48 -0.84
C GLN A 202 -10.33 44.04 -1.02
N TRP A 203 -11.15 43.07 -0.61
CA TRP A 203 -10.87 41.66 -0.83
C TRP A 203 -12.07 41.01 -1.54
N VAL A 204 -11.76 40.13 -2.49
CA VAL A 204 -12.75 39.30 -3.16
C VAL A 204 -12.54 37.87 -2.69
N TYR A 205 -13.55 37.28 -2.05
CA TYR A 205 -13.54 35.86 -1.74
C TYR A 205 -14.70 35.14 -2.42
N ARG A 206 -14.44 33.88 -2.78
CA ARG A 206 -15.42 32.98 -3.40
C ARG A 206 -15.86 31.99 -2.33
N SER A 207 -17.15 31.96 -2.03
CA SER A 207 -17.73 30.97 -1.13
C SER A 207 -18.63 30.03 -1.93
N PHE A 208 -18.58 28.74 -1.58
CA PHE A 208 -19.51 27.74 -2.09
C PHE A 208 -20.05 26.93 -0.91
N ARG A 209 -21.29 26.48 -1.03
CA ARG A 209 -21.90 25.56 -0.06
C ARG A 209 -22.01 24.19 -0.70
N VAL A 210 -21.35 23.20 -0.12
CA VAL A 210 -21.52 21.79 -0.50
C VAL A 210 -22.54 21.15 0.43
N THR A 211 -23.60 20.60 -0.14
CA THR A 211 -24.50 19.68 0.54
C THR A 211 -24.04 18.26 0.26
N MET A 212 -23.72 17.52 1.32
CA MET A 212 -23.46 16.08 1.26
C MET A 212 -24.75 15.35 1.66
N THR A 213 -25.28 14.53 0.76
CA THR A 213 -26.41 13.64 1.04
C THR A 213 -25.90 12.22 1.12
N ILE A 214 -26.18 11.52 2.23
CA ILE A 214 -25.89 10.11 2.39
C ILE A 214 -27.22 9.36 2.39
N ARG A 215 -27.50 8.55 1.38
CA ARG A 215 -28.67 7.67 1.33
C ARG A 215 -28.22 6.23 1.59
N ASN A 216 -28.94 5.55 2.48
CA ASN A 216 -28.80 4.11 2.63
C ASN A 216 -29.61 3.42 1.53
N LEU A 217 -28.95 2.72 0.62
CA LEU A 217 -29.59 2.03 -0.51
C LEU A 217 -30.23 0.69 -0.12
N ASN A 218 -30.22 0.29 1.16
CA ASN A 218 -30.81 -0.97 1.63
C ASN A 218 -32.36 -1.01 1.63
N THR A 219 -33.04 -0.16 0.85
CA THR A 219 -34.51 -0.14 0.73
C THR A 219 -35.02 -1.00 -0.42
N ALA A 220 -34.58 -2.26 -0.52
CA ALA A 220 -35.45 -3.30 -1.06
C ALA A 220 -36.09 -4.00 0.14
N PRO A 221 -37.42 -3.92 0.34
CA PRO A 221 -38.01 -4.60 1.47
C PRO A 221 -37.91 -6.11 1.20
N LEU A 222 -37.37 -6.85 2.18
CA LEU A 222 -37.67 -8.27 2.32
C LEU A 222 -39.15 -8.39 2.69
N LEU A 223 -40.07 -8.15 1.75
CA LEU A 223 -41.46 -8.54 1.96
C LEU A 223 -41.50 -10.05 1.82
N PRO A 224 -41.91 -10.81 2.86
CA PRO A 224 -42.33 -12.17 2.63
C PRO A 224 -43.50 -12.11 1.64
N ILE A 225 -43.40 -12.87 0.55
CA ILE A 225 -44.52 -13.12 -0.35
C ILE A 225 -45.57 -13.85 0.48
N TYR A 226 -46.53 -13.11 1.03
CA TYR A 226 -47.69 -13.69 1.65
C TYR A 226 -48.54 -14.27 0.52
N LYS A 227 -48.47 -15.60 0.32
CA LYS A 227 -49.43 -16.29 -0.54
C LYS A 227 -50.78 -16.24 0.18
N PRO A 228 -51.82 -15.60 -0.36
CA PRO A 228 -53.15 -15.74 0.20
C PRO A 228 -53.56 -17.20 0.05
N THR A 229 -53.66 -17.93 1.16
CA THR A 229 -54.42 -19.17 1.22
C THR A 229 -55.88 -18.81 1.04
N ARG A 230 -56.47 -19.39 0.00
CA ARG A 230 -57.90 -19.32 -0.34
C ARG A 230 -58.77 -19.89 0.77
#